data_AF-A0A812ZDZ0-F1
#
_entry.id   AF-A0A812ZDZ0-F1
#
_cell.length_a   1.000
_cell.length_b   1.000
_cell.length_c   1.000
_cell.angle_alpha   90.00
_cell.angle_beta   90.00
_cell.angle_gamma   90.00
#
_symmetry.space_group_name_H-M   'P 1'
#
loop_
_entity.id
_entity.type
_entity.pdbx_description
1 polymer ?
#
loop_
_entity_poly.entity_id
_entity_poly.type
_entity_poly.pdbx_seq_one_letter_code
_entity_poly.pdbx_strand_id
1 'polypeptide(L)'
;MLSFLALFGFAGLAAAGTIHQRSSKTLAAGSFLKPVEYEHTLRVCNAYPGTERFQVEMGGVSIMTGAPMGYKECQQLNLTKPLMPGDRLDFRADSLPAATFTVDSLPKYNAVMYVVVHRRGSTTDAVSFQSHMFSTAKNAQVAVLDTYTGEAKAALLLANSTGQWEGTVLPFGTAFGIPDGTYQVILSDGSADSKIRAPFTAVKGESYIVLRTGVTEKMANSSGIDYPQDLIVFPVTSAGWGHRSSAGRMLTGLLMPMLALIACW
;
A
#
# COMPACT_ATOMS: atom_id res chain seq x y z
N MET A 1 -55.91 65.20 51.76
CA MET A 1 -56.34 65.32 50.36
C MET A 1 -56.59 63.90 49.86
N LEU A 2 -57.77 63.32 50.14
CA LEU A 2 -58.93 63.26 49.23
C LEU A 2 -58.60 62.68 47.84
N SER A 3 -58.94 61.41 47.59
CA SER A 3 -59.86 61.06 46.50
C SER A 3 -60.09 59.55 46.31
N PHE A 4 -61.37 59.20 46.49
CA PHE A 4 -62.24 58.29 45.75
C PHE A 4 -62.09 56.76 45.72
N LEU A 5 -63.19 56.14 46.17
CA LEU A 5 -63.68 54.79 45.95
C LEU A 5 -63.79 54.43 44.45
N ALA A 6 -63.69 53.12 44.15
CA ALA A 6 -64.77 52.42 43.43
C ALA A 6 -64.64 50.89 43.60
N LEU A 7 -65.63 50.29 44.27
CA LEU A 7 -65.94 48.86 44.14
C LEU A 7 -66.54 48.62 42.75
N PHE A 8 -66.05 47.60 42.05
CA PHE A 8 -66.82 46.91 41.02
C PHE A 8 -66.72 45.40 41.25
N GLY A 9 -67.86 44.83 41.66
CA GLY A 9 -68.07 43.40 41.65
C GLY A 9 -68.31 42.91 40.22
N PHE A 10 -67.65 41.83 39.85
CA PHE A 10 -68.05 41.00 38.73
C PHE A 10 -68.23 39.56 39.22
N ALA A 11 -69.49 39.13 39.24
CA ALA A 11 -69.86 37.73 39.28
C ALA A 11 -69.57 37.12 37.90
N GLY A 12 -68.60 36.21 37.83
CA GLY A 12 -68.25 35.46 36.62
C GLY A 12 -68.70 34.01 36.74
N LEU A 13 -69.66 33.63 35.90
CA LEU A 13 -70.22 32.30 35.71
C LEU A 13 -69.16 31.27 35.25
N ALA A 14 -69.36 30.02 35.66
CA ALA A 14 -68.50 28.87 35.38
C ALA A 14 -68.43 28.47 33.90
N ALA A 15 -67.27 27.95 33.48
CA ALA A 15 -67.15 27.01 32.37
C ALA A 15 -66.10 25.95 32.71
N ALA A 16 -66.55 24.75 33.09
CA ALA A 16 -65.71 23.57 33.24
C ALA A 16 -65.31 23.07 31.85
N GLY A 17 -64.13 23.47 31.38
CA GLY A 17 -63.51 22.90 30.19
C GLY A 17 -62.77 21.62 30.56
N THR A 18 -63.27 20.46 30.12
CA THR A 18 -62.54 19.19 30.11
C THR A 18 -61.30 19.33 29.22
N ILE A 19 -60.13 19.47 29.84
CA ILE A 19 -58.85 19.36 29.16
C ILE A 19 -58.64 17.89 28.77
N HIS A 20 -58.87 17.59 27.51
CA HIS A 20 -58.47 16.31 26.91
C HIS A 20 -56.94 16.29 26.86
N GLN A 21 -56.31 15.72 27.89
CA GLN A 21 -54.86 15.49 27.92
C GLN A 21 -54.54 14.37 26.93
N ARG A 22 -54.35 14.76 25.67
CA ARG A 22 -53.90 13.88 24.59
C ARG A 22 -52.46 13.48 24.95
N SER A 23 -52.32 12.26 25.47
CA SER A 23 -51.03 11.61 25.69
C SER A 23 -50.29 11.57 24.36
N SER A 24 -49.39 12.53 24.17
CA SER A 24 -48.39 12.48 23.11
C SER A 24 -47.49 11.30 23.45
N LYS A 25 -47.80 10.15 22.84
CA LYS A 25 -46.84 9.06 22.73
C LYS A 25 -45.67 9.63 21.94
N THR A 26 -44.64 10.08 22.65
CA THR A 26 -43.32 10.33 22.09
C THR A 26 -42.87 9.00 21.51
N LEU A 27 -43.08 8.82 20.21
CA LEU A 27 -42.47 7.76 19.45
C LEU A 27 -40.96 7.98 19.60
N ALA A 28 -40.33 7.15 20.43
CA ALA A 28 -38.90 7.04 20.46
C ALA A 28 -38.46 6.65 19.05
N ALA A 29 -38.01 7.63 18.28
CA ALA A 29 -37.35 7.42 17.00
C ALA A 29 -35.94 6.88 17.27
N GLY A 30 -35.87 5.70 17.86
CA GLY A 30 -34.66 4.93 18.06
C GLY A 30 -34.37 4.08 16.84
N SER A 31 -34.26 4.70 15.66
CA SER A 31 -33.59 4.09 14.52
C SER A 31 -32.28 4.84 14.33
N PHE A 32 -31.29 4.45 15.13
CA PHE A 32 -29.93 4.94 15.00
C PHE A 32 -29.39 4.41 13.66
N LEU A 33 -29.38 5.26 12.63
CA LEU A 33 -28.77 4.96 11.35
C LEU A 33 -27.31 4.58 11.62
N LYS A 34 -26.95 3.31 11.42
CA LYS A 34 -25.54 2.91 11.46
C LYS A 34 -24.81 3.72 10.38
N PRO A 35 -23.71 4.42 10.74
CA PRO A 35 -22.87 5.05 9.74
C PRO A 35 -22.44 4.00 8.71
N VAL A 36 -22.48 4.36 7.43
CA VAL A 36 -21.88 3.52 6.38
C VAL A 36 -20.38 3.54 6.63
N GLU A 37 -19.82 2.38 6.98
CA GLU A 37 -18.39 2.17 7.11
C GLU A 37 -17.83 1.76 5.75
N TYR A 38 -16.72 2.37 5.34
CA TYR A 38 -16.02 2.03 4.12
C TYR A 38 -14.79 1.22 4.47
N GLU A 39 -14.53 0.16 3.70
CA GLU A 39 -13.37 -0.68 3.90
C GLU A 39 -12.16 -0.11 3.13
N HIS A 40 -11.16 0.33 3.87
CA HIS A 40 -9.88 0.76 3.33
C HIS A 40 -8.81 -0.29 3.62
N THR A 41 -8.23 -0.85 2.56
CA THR A 41 -7.05 -1.72 2.68
C THR A 41 -5.80 -0.87 2.64
N LEU A 42 -4.87 -1.09 3.58
CA LEU A 42 -3.58 -0.41 3.60
C LEU A 42 -2.45 -1.35 3.20
N ARG A 43 -1.73 -1.00 2.14
CA ARG A 43 -0.52 -1.67 1.66
C ARG A 43 0.66 -0.73 1.76
N VAL A 44 1.77 -1.24 2.25
CA VAL A 44 2.99 -0.47 2.46
C VAL A 44 4.18 -1.14 1.76
N CYS A 45 5.12 -0.34 1.29
CA CYS A 45 6.33 -0.82 0.64
C CYS A 45 7.55 -0.07 1.17
N ASN A 46 8.62 -0.80 1.42
CA ASN A 46 9.94 -0.24 1.71
C ASN A 46 10.75 -0.10 0.41
N ALA A 47 10.84 1.12 -0.09
CA ALA A 47 11.68 1.51 -1.21
C ALA A 47 12.86 2.39 -0.76
N TYR A 48 13.20 2.34 0.53
CA TYR A 48 14.38 2.98 1.10
C TYR A 48 15.60 2.06 0.87
N PRO A 49 16.55 2.45 0.01
CA PRO A 49 17.72 1.63 -0.24
C PRO A 49 18.62 1.58 1.00
N GLY A 50 18.91 0.38 1.50
CA GLY A 50 19.64 0.20 2.74
C GLY A 50 19.48 -1.18 3.34
N THR A 51 20.11 -1.39 4.50
CA THR A 51 19.86 -2.55 5.37
C THR A 51 18.70 -2.32 6.34
N GLU A 52 18.17 -1.11 6.38
CA GLU A 52 17.06 -0.73 7.26
C GLU A 52 15.82 -1.57 6.99
N ARG A 53 15.22 -2.06 8.08
CA ARG A 53 13.97 -2.80 8.05
C ARG A 53 12.89 -1.97 8.74
N PHE A 54 11.84 -1.62 8.01
CA PHE A 54 10.78 -0.76 8.53
C PHE A 54 9.69 -1.56 9.22
N GLN A 55 9.44 -1.22 10.49
CA GLN A 55 8.22 -1.55 11.19
C GLN A 55 7.19 -0.43 11.04
N VAL A 56 5.90 -0.77 10.90
CA VAL A 56 4.81 0.20 10.83
C VAL A 56 3.91 0.09 12.05
N GLU A 57 3.76 1.21 12.76
CA GLU A 57 2.91 1.34 13.92
C GLU A 57 1.81 2.38 13.69
N MET A 58 0.69 2.19 14.38
CA MET A 58 -0.38 3.19 14.48
C MET A 58 -0.77 3.32 15.96
N GLY A 59 -0.64 4.53 16.51
CA GLY A 59 -0.86 4.75 17.95
C GLY A 59 0.12 3.99 18.85
N GLY A 60 1.35 3.74 18.38
CA GLY A 60 2.38 2.98 19.10
C GLY A 60 2.18 1.46 19.11
N VAL A 61 1.25 0.94 18.31
CA VAL A 61 1.01 -0.50 18.17
C VAL A 61 1.36 -0.93 16.76
N SER A 62 2.14 -1.99 16.62
CA SER A 62 2.47 -2.60 15.34
C SER A 62 1.21 -3.09 14.62
N ILE A 63 1.03 -2.68 13.37
CA ILE A 63 -0.08 -3.09 12.50
C ILE A 63 0.39 -4.01 11.35
N MET A 64 1.62 -4.48 11.43
CA MET A 64 2.21 -5.42 10.49
C MET A 64 1.73 -6.86 10.71
N THR A 65 1.66 -7.61 9.62
CA THR A 65 1.29 -9.03 9.62
C THR A 65 2.49 -9.96 9.70
N GLY A 66 3.68 -9.48 9.32
CA GLY A 66 4.93 -10.24 9.33
C GLY A 66 6.09 -9.49 9.98
N ALA A 67 7.31 -9.91 9.65
CA ALA A 67 8.54 -9.26 10.10
C ALA A 67 8.67 -7.83 9.52
N PRO A 68 9.47 -6.94 10.13
CA PRO A 68 9.81 -5.63 9.57
C PRO A 68 10.26 -5.74 8.10
N MET A 69 9.83 -4.81 7.25
CA MET A 69 10.06 -4.86 5.80
C MET A 69 11.48 -4.41 5.44
N GLY A 70 12.28 -5.32 4.89
CA GLY A 70 13.57 -4.98 4.27
C GLY A 70 13.41 -4.23 2.95
N TYR A 71 14.53 -3.77 2.38
CA TYR A 71 14.51 -3.07 1.09
C TYR A 71 13.84 -3.90 -0.01
N LYS A 72 12.89 -3.29 -0.74
CA LYS A 72 12.03 -3.86 -1.78
C LYS A 72 10.96 -4.85 -1.29
N GLU A 73 10.75 -4.95 0.01
CA GLU A 73 9.64 -5.71 0.58
C GLU A 73 8.39 -4.83 0.73
N CYS A 74 7.22 -5.45 0.57
CA CYS A 74 5.92 -4.82 0.72
C CYS A 74 5.01 -5.73 1.53
N GLN A 75 4.06 -5.13 2.27
CA GLN A 75 3.08 -5.86 3.07
C GLN A 75 1.71 -5.20 3.03
N GLN A 76 0.67 -6.03 3.08
CA GLN A 76 -0.66 -5.58 3.46
C GLN A 76 -0.77 -5.60 4.99
N LEU A 77 -1.16 -4.46 5.55
CA LEU A 77 -1.29 -4.28 6.99
C LEU A 77 -2.64 -4.80 7.48
N ASN A 78 -2.68 -5.31 8.71
CA ASN A 78 -3.91 -5.79 9.33
C ASN A 78 -4.45 -4.72 10.27
N LEU A 79 -5.43 -3.96 9.78
CA LEU A 79 -6.05 -2.89 10.55
C LEU A 79 -7.11 -3.48 11.49
N THR A 80 -6.93 -3.27 12.79
CA THR A 80 -7.93 -3.69 13.81
C THR A 80 -9.10 -2.73 13.93
N LYS A 81 -8.98 -1.53 13.34
CA LYS A 81 -10.01 -0.49 13.24
C LYS A 81 -9.98 0.12 11.84
N PRO A 82 -11.10 0.65 11.32
CA PRO A 82 -11.10 1.38 10.06
C PRO A 82 -10.07 2.52 10.06
N LEU A 83 -9.38 2.70 8.94
CA LEU A 83 -8.49 3.84 8.74
C LEU A 83 -9.31 5.14 8.73
N MET A 84 -8.81 6.18 9.38
CA MET A 84 -9.47 7.48 9.52
C MET A 84 -8.57 8.63 9.07
N PRO A 85 -9.15 9.75 8.58
CA PRO A 85 -8.40 10.99 8.42
C PRO A 85 -7.78 11.43 9.75
N GLY A 86 -6.51 11.83 9.71
CA GLY A 86 -5.70 12.16 10.88
C GLY A 86 -4.93 10.98 11.47
N ASP A 87 -5.20 9.74 11.06
CA ASP A 87 -4.40 8.59 11.50
C ASP A 87 -2.94 8.76 11.10
N ARG A 88 -2.05 8.35 12.02
CA ARG A 88 -0.60 8.48 11.89
C ARG A 88 0.01 7.09 11.78
N LEU A 89 0.69 6.85 10.66
CA LEU A 89 1.49 5.66 10.41
C LEU A 89 2.95 6.00 10.72
N ASP A 90 3.46 5.47 11.82
CA ASP A 90 4.84 5.66 12.23
C ASP A 90 5.71 4.54 11.65
N PHE A 91 6.60 4.90 10.73
CA PHE A 91 7.59 4.03 10.14
C PHE A 91 8.87 4.10 10.99
N ARG A 92 9.21 3.00 11.64
CA ARG A 92 10.37 2.88 12.53
C ARG A 92 11.41 1.94 11.92
N ALA A 93 12.67 2.30 12.06
CA ALA A 93 13.81 1.44 11.77
C ALA A 93 14.85 1.62 12.88
N ASP A 94 15.85 0.74 12.95
CA ASP A 94 16.78 0.70 14.08
C ASP A 94 17.71 1.92 14.12
N SER A 95 18.20 2.37 12.96
CA SER A 95 19.21 3.43 12.88
C SER A 95 18.65 4.79 12.44
N LEU A 96 17.38 4.86 12.06
CA LEU A 96 16.74 6.08 11.56
C LEU A 96 15.74 6.65 12.57
N PRO A 97 15.62 7.99 12.66
CA PRO A 97 14.49 8.61 13.35
C PRO A 97 13.16 8.12 12.78
N ALA A 98 12.17 7.93 13.65
CA ALA A 98 10.83 7.54 13.22
C ALA A 98 10.26 8.58 12.23
N ALA A 99 9.73 8.09 11.12
CA ALA A 99 9.11 8.92 10.09
C ALA A 99 7.60 8.67 10.09
N THR A 100 6.80 9.74 10.18
CA THR A 100 5.34 9.61 10.22
C THR A 100 4.70 9.99 8.89
N PHE A 101 3.86 9.11 8.37
CA PHE A 101 2.89 9.43 7.32
C PHE A 101 1.53 9.71 7.97
N THR A 102 0.89 10.83 7.62
CA THR A 102 -0.45 11.18 8.14
C THR A 102 -1.48 10.98 7.04
N VAL A 103 -2.59 10.32 7.35
CA VAL A 103 -3.70 10.13 6.42
C VAL A 103 -4.50 11.42 6.35
N ASP A 104 -4.35 12.20 5.28
CA ASP A 104 -5.02 13.50 5.17
C ASP A 104 -6.54 13.38 4.95
N SER A 105 -6.93 12.49 4.03
CA SER A 105 -8.33 12.24 3.68
C SER A 105 -8.52 10.84 3.13
N LEU A 106 -9.75 10.34 3.24
CA LEU A 106 -10.14 9.03 2.71
C LEU A 106 -11.42 9.14 1.89
N PRO A 107 -11.51 8.39 0.79
CA PRO A 107 -12.73 8.38 -0.01
C PRO A 107 -13.89 7.73 0.76
N LYS A 108 -15.10 8.20 0.45
CA LYS A 108 -16.37 7.63 0.94
C LYS A 108 -16.80 6.42 0.09
N TYR A 109 -15.87 5.49 -0.12
CA TYR A 109 -16.06 4.21 -0.79
C TYR A 109 -14.90 3.28 -0.43
N ASN A 110 -15.07 1.98 -0.69
CA ASN A 110 -14.02 0.98 -0.45
C ASN A 110 -12.82 1.25 -1.37
N ALA A 111 -11.62 1.31 -0.79
CA ALA A 111 -10.43 1.71 -1.52
C ALA A 111 -9.18 0.98 -1.03
N VAL A 112 -8.16 0.90 -1.89
CA VAL A 112 -6.85 0.38 -1.53
C VAL A 112 -5.86 1.54 -1.50
N MET A 113 -5.28 1.80 -0.33
CA MET A 113 -4.25 2.79 -0.13
C MET A 113 -2.87 2.15 -0.16
N TYR A 114 -1.97 2.73 -0.93
CA TYR A 114 -0.55 2.43 -0.92
C TYR A 114 0.22 3.55 -0.26
N VAL A 115 1.17 3.20 0.61
CA VAL A 115 2.18 4.12 1.15
C VAL A 115 3.57 3.51 0.93
N VAL A 116 4.43 4.24 0.24
CA VAL A 116 5.80 3.83 -0.07
C VAL A 116 6.74 4.72 0.75
N VAL A 117 7.51 4.11 1.63
CA VAL A 117 8.61 4.79 2.32
C VAL A 117 9.86 4.73 1.45
N HIS A 118 10.53 5.85 1.25
CA HIS A 118 11.73 5.93 0.41
C HIS A 118 12.70 7.00 0.91
N ARG A 119 13.92 7.00 0.35
CA ARG A 119 14.91 8.05 0.64
C ARG A 119 14.50 9.35 -0.05
N ARG A 120 14.59 10.48 0.65
CA ARG A 120 14.21 11.80 0.14
C ARG A 120 15.15 12.33 -0.94
N GLY A 121 16.43 11.97 -0.88
CA GLY A 121 17.49 12.50 -1.74
C GLY A 121 18.73 11.60 -1.71
N SER A 122 19.68 11.83 -2.63
CA SER A 122 20.88 10.98 -2.76
C SER A 122 22.03 11.35 -1.84
N THR A 123 21.85 12.39 -1.02
CA THR A 123 22.89 12.97 -0.15
C THR A 123 22.55 12.91 1.33
N THR A 124 21.34 12.48 1.69
CA THR A 124 20.86 12.46 3.07
C THR A 124 20.06 11.18 3.32
N ASP A 125 20.12 10.66 4.54
CA ASP A 125 19.29 9.51 4.99
C ASP A 125 17.87 9.93 5.39
N ALA A 126 17.48 11.15 5.04
CA ALA A 126 16.13 11.64 5.29
C ALA A 126 15.10 10.78 4.56
N VAL A 127 14.04 10.42 5.29
CA VAL A 127 12.92 9.63 4.78
C VAL A 127 11.86 10.53 4.13
N SER A 128 11.20 10.02 3.11
CA SER A 128 10.05 10.62 2.44
C SER A 128 9.02 9.55 2.08
N PHE A 129 7.81 9.99 1.76
CA PHE A 129 6.70 9.11 1.40
C PHE A 129 6.12 9.46 0.03
N GLN A 130 5.69 8.43 -0.70
CA GLN A 130 4.74 8.55 -1.80
C GLN A 130 3.51 7.70 -1.48
N SER A 131 2.33 8.13 -1.93
CA SER A 131 1.09 7.39 -1.70
C SER A 131 0.19 7.43 -2.92
N HIS A 132 -0.64 6.39 -3.07
CA HIS A 132 -1.68 6.34 -4.09
C HIS A 132 -2.93 5.65 -3.52
N MET A 133 -4.11 6.10 -3.95
CA MET A 133 -5.39 5.55 -3.52
C MET A 133 -6.16 5.03 -4.74
N PHE A 134 -6.46 3.75 -4.75
CA PHE A 134 -7.28 3.12 -5.79
C PHE A 134 -8.72 3.00 -5.34
N SER A 135 -9.67 3.38 -6.20
CA SER A 135 -11.06 2.95 -6.06
C SER A 135 -11.22 1.49 -6.48
N THR A 136 -12.30 0.84 -6.04
CA THR A 136 -12.64 -0.49 -6.58
C THR A 136 -12.97 -0.39 -8.07
N ALA A 137 -12.34 -1.22 -8.90
CA ALA A 137 -12.60 -1.28 -10.34
C ALA A 137 -12.89 -2.70 -10.80
N LYS A 138 -13.50 -2.83 -11.98
CA LYS A 138 -13.74 -4.15 -12.60
C LYS A 138 -12.49 -4.76 -13.18
N ASN A 139 -11.55 -3.95 -13.67
CA ASN A 139 -10.28 -4.41 -14.23
C ASN A 139 -9.17 -4.29 -13.18
N ALA A 140 -8.02 -4.91 -13.44
CA ALA A 140 -6.84 -4.64 -12.63
C ALA A 140 -6.45 -3.16 -12.77
N GLN A 141 -5.85 -2.57 -11.74
CA GLN A 141 -5.32 -1.22 -11.79
C GLN A 141 -3.85 -1.22 -11.41
N VAL A 142 -3.05 -0.39 -12.09
CA VAL A 142 -1.63 -0.19 -11.77
C VAL A 142 -1.38 1.29 -11.60
N ALA A 143 -0.79 1.69 -10.47
CA ALA A 143 -0.16 2.99 -10.34
C ALA A 143 1.35 2.86 -10.51
N VAL A 144 1.92 3.82 -11.23
CA VAL A 144 3.32 3.80 -11.64
C VAL A 144 4.05 4.86 -10.84
N LEU A 145 4.89 4.43 -9.91
CA LEU A 145 5.55 5.28 -8.94
C LEU A 145 7.06 5.32 -9.21
N ASP A 146 7.67 6.45 -8.87
CA ASP A 146 9.10 6.67 -9.05
C ASP A 146 9.71 7.22 -7.77
N THR A 147 10.47 6.38 -7.08
CA THR A 147 11.23 6.74 -5.88
C THR A 147 12.73 6.68 -6.11
N TYR A 148 13.15 6.37 -7.35
CA TYR A 148 14.56 6.32 -7.68
C TYR A 148 15.19 7.68 -7.53
N THR A 149 16.33 7.69 -6.84
CA THR A 149 17.08 8.92 -6.60
C THR A 149 18.42 8.86 -7.31
N GLY A 150 18.46 9.35 -8.54
CA GLY A 150 19.66 9.43 -9.36
C GLY A 150 19.40 10.17 -10.66
N GLU A 151 20.43 10.32 -11.50
CA GLU A 151 20.32 11.07 -12.75
C GLU A 151 19.75 10.24 -13.91
N ALA A 152 19.82 8.92 -13.79
CA ALA A 152 19.40 8.00 -14.83
C ALA A 152 17.92 8.19 -15.21
N LYS A 153 17.69 8.35 -16.51
CA LYS A 153 16.35 8.39 -17.10
C LYS A 153 16.01 6.99 -17.58
N ALA A 154 14.76 6.60 -17.38
CA ALA A 154 14.25 5.35 -17.88
C ALA A 154 12.75 5.47 -18.14
N ALA A 155 12.25 4.66 -19.05
CA ALA A 155 10.84 4.47 -19.33
C ALA A 155 10.41 3.09 -18.81
N LEU A 156 9.20 3.01 -18.29
CA LEU A 156 8.55 1.75 -18.01
C LEU A 156 7.70 1.33 -19.20
N LEU A 157 7.80 0.06 -19.57
CA LEU A 157 7.05 -0.54 -20.66
C LEU A 157 6.30 -1.75 -20.12
N LEU A 158 5.04 -1.86 -20.49
CA LEU A 158 4.27 -3.09 -20.33
C LEU A 158 4.43 -3.92 -21.60
N ALA A 159 4.96 -5.12 -21.44
CA ALA A 159 5.15 -6.08 -22.51
C ALA A 159 4.30 -7.33 -22.27
N ASN A 160 4.06 -8.10 -23.34
CA ASN A 160 3.50 -9.43 -23.19
C ASN A 160 4.45 -10.35 -22.38
N SER A 161 3.94 -11.50 -21.92
CA SER A 161 4.71 -12.44 -21.11
C SER A 161 6.00 -12.95 -21.79
N THR A 162 6.06 -12.99 -23.12
CA THR A 162 7.26 -13.40 -23.88
C THR A 162 8.28 -12.28 -24.01
N GLY A 163 7.91 -11.03 -23.72
CA GLY A 163 8.75 -9.85 -23.92
C GLY A 163 9.01 -9.50 -25.39
N GLN A 164 8.35 -10.18 -26.34
CA GLN A 164 8.51 -9.96 -27.79
C GLN A 164 7.74 -8.72 -28.28
N TRP A 165 6.73 -8.30 -27.52
CA TRP A 165 5.96 -7.11 -27.83
C TRP A 165 5.98 -6.16 -26.64
N GLU A 166 6.60 -5.00 -26.82
CA GLU A 166 6.57 -3.87 -25.89
C GLU A 166 5.37 -3.01 -26.27
N GLY A 167 4.28 -3.16 -25.53
CA GLY A 167 2.95 -2.78 -26.00
C GLY A 167 2.46 -1.43 -25.55
N THR A 168 2.92 -0.95 -24.41
CA THR A 168 2.43 0.31 -23.84
C THR A 168 3.48 0.91 -22.92
N VAL A 169 3.77 2.20 -23.09
CA VAL A 169 4.59 2.97 -22.15
C VAL A 169 3.75 3.23 -20.89
N LEU A 170 4.36 3.09 -19.73
CA LEU A 170 3.80 3.37 -18.42
C LEU A 170 4.47 4.64 -17.84
N PRO A 171 3.94 5.84 -18.11
CA PRO A 171 4.47 7.08 -17.52
C PRO A 171 4.51 7.03 -15.99
N PHE A 172 5.59 7.52 -15.37
CA PHE A 172 5.62 7.72 -13.93
C PHE A 172 4.59 8.75 -13.46
N GLY A 173 4.07 8.56 -12.25
CA GLY A 173 3.07 9.45 -11.64
C GLY A 173 1.65 9.25 -12.18
N THR A 174 1.38 8.14 -12.86
CA THR A 174 0.07 7.86 -13.47
C THR A 174 -0.50 6.54 -12.99
N ALA A 175 -1.80 6.33 -13.23
CA ALA A 175 -2.49 5.08 -12.95
C ALA A 175 -3.36 4.64 -14.13
N PHE A 176 -3.41 3.34 -14.40
CA PHE A 176 -4.09 2.76 -15.56
C PHE A 176 -4.89 1.53 -15.16
N GLY A 177 -5.99 1.30 -15.89
CA GLY A 177 -6.65 -0.01 -15.91
C GLY A 177 -5.93 -0.96 -16.86
N ILE A 178 -5.66 -2.18 -16.42
CA ILE A 178 -5.01 -3.22 -17.22
C ILE A 178 -5.94 -4.44 -17.29
N PRO A 179 -6.13 -5.04 -18.49
CA PRO A 179 -6.83 -6.31 -18.61
C PRO A 179 -6.18 -7.39 -17.74
N ASP A 180 -6.95 -8.40 -17.37
CA ASP A 180 -6.39 -9.58 -16.74
C ASP A 180 -5.43 -10.31 -17.70
N GLY A 181 -4.30 -10.78 -17.17
CA GLY A 181 -3.29 -11.39 -18.01
C GLY A 181 -1.91 -11.49 -17.38
N THR A 182 -0.98 -12.11 -18.12
CA THR A 182 0.43 -12.19 -17.73
C THR A 182 1.26 -11.31 -18.66
N TYR A 183 2.09 -10.49 -18.04
CA TYR A 183 2.87 -9.43 -18.65
C TYR A 183 4.31 -9.46 -18.10
N GLN A 184 5.16 -8.67 -18.73
CA GLN A 184 6.40 -8.21 -18.13
C GLN A 184 6.38 -6.69 -18.03
N VAL A 185 6.84 -6.18 -16.89
CA VAL A 185 7.19 -4.78 -16.75
C VAL A 185 8.67 -4.65 -17.05
N ILE A 186 9.02 -3.74 -17.96
CA ILE A 186 10.40 -3.51 -18.39
C ILE A 186 10.77 -2.07 -18.03
N LEU A 187 11.84 -1.89 -17.27
CA LEU A 187 12.51 -0.61 -17.13
C LEU A 187 13.63 -0.54 -18.17
N SER A 188 13.57 0.47 -19.03
CA SER A 188 14.50 0.66 -20.14
C SER A 188 15.02 2.09 -20.13
N ASP A 189 16.34 2.27 -20.17
CA ASP A 189 16.98 3.59 -20.38
C ASP A 189 17.13 3.95 -21.87
N GLY A 190 16.60 3.11 -22.77
CA GLY A 190 16.76 3.23 -24.22
C GLY A 190 17.92 2.40 -24.78
N SER A 191 18.80 1.86 -23.93
CA SER A 191 19.81 0.88 -24.32
C SER A 191 19.22 -0.52 -24.44
N ALA A 192 19.71 -1.31 -25.39
CA ALA A 192 19.34 -2.72 -25.53
C ALA A 192 19.82 -3.57 -24.33
N ASP A 193 20.96 -3.19 -23.74
CA ASP A 193 21.67 -3.99 -22.74
C ASP A 193 21.28 -3.65 -21.29
N SER A 194 20.53 -2.57 -21.07
CA SER A 194 20.17 -2.03 -19.74
C SER A 194 18.66 -2.12 -19.51
N LYS A 195 18.13 -3.36 -19.56
CA LYS A 195 16.71 -3.65 -19.32
C LYS A 195 16.53 -4.45 -18.04
N ILE A 196 15.84 -3.87 -17.06
CA ILE A 196 15.38 -4.58 -15.86
C ILE A 196 13.96 -5.07 -16.13
N ARG A 197 13.69 -6.34 -15.82
CA ARG A 197 12.41 -6.99 -16.11
C ARG A 197 11.80 -7.55 -14.83
N ALA A 198 10.53 -7.26 -14.61
CA ALA A 198 9.74 -7.85 -13.53
C ALA A 198 8.53 -8.59 -14.11
N PRO A 199 8.28 -9.85 -13.72
CA PRO A 199 7.06 -10.54 -14.10
C PRO A 199 5.85 -9.85 -13.44
N PHE A 200 4.73 -9.78 -14.17
CA PHE A 200 3.52 -9.15 -13.65
C PHE A 200 2.28 -9.91 -14.12
N THR A 201 1.47 -10.38 -13.18
CA THR A 201 0.18 -11.01 -13.47
C THR A 201 -0.95 -10.11 -12.99
N ALA A 202 -1.61 -9.44 -13.92
CA ALA A 202 -2.77 -8.62 -13.60
C ALA A 202 -3.98 -9.52 -13.32
N VAL A 203 -4.55 -9.41 -12.12
CA VAL A 203 -5.79 -10.08 -11.73
C VAL A 203 -6.93 -9.07 -11.70
N LYS A 204 -8.07 -9.47 -12.25
CA LYS A 204 -9.28 -8.67 -12.31
C LYS A 204 -9.66 -8.10 -10.94
N GLY A 205 -9.82 -6.78 -10.87
CA GLY A 205 -10.23 -6.06 -9.66
C GLY A 205 -9.14 -5.84 -8.62
N GLU A 206 -7.93 -6.36 -8.85
CA GLU A 206 -6.79 -6.13 -7.97
C GLU A 206 -6.10 -4.79 -8.30
N SER A 207 -5.56 -4.15 -7.28
CA SER A 207 -4.81 -2.90 -7.37
C SER A 207 -3.34 -3.18 -7.15
N TYR A 208 -2.48 -2.66 -8.01
CA TYR A 208 -1.04 -2.89 -7.97
C TYR A 208 -0.29 -1.57 -8.01
N ILE A 209 0.93 -1.57 -7.45
CA ILE A 209 1.93 -0.58 -7.83
C ILE A 209 3.00 -1.23 -8.67
N VAL A 210 3.51 -0.48 -9.63
CA VAL A 210 4.80 -0.69 -10.27
C VAL A 210 5.67 0.48 -9.84
N LEU A 211 6.77 0.18 -9.18
CA LEU A 211 7.59 1.18 -8.51
C LEU A 211 9.03 1.05 -8.97
N ARG A 212 9.57 2.13 -9.55
CA ARG A 212 11.02 2.28 -9.73
C ARG A 212 11.65 2.74 -8.42
N THR A 213 12.74 2.08 -8.04
CA THR A 213 13.50 2.37 -6.81
C THR A 213 15.01 2.30 -7.05
N GLY A 214 15.80 2.54 -6.02
CA GLY A 214 17.26 2.66 -6.06
C GLY A 214 17.75 4.06 -5.71
N VAL A 215 19.05 4.17 -5.48
CA VAL A 215 19.75 5.44 -5.30
C VAL A 215 21.13 5.34 -5.93
N THR A 216 21.50 6.32 -6.73
CA THR A 216 22.89 6.53 -7.11
C THR A 216 23.45 7.65 -6.25
N GLU A 217 24.33 7.29 -5.32
CA GLU A 217 24.93 8.25 -4.40
C GLU A 217 25.90 9.16 -5.16
N LYS A 218 25.65 10.47 -5.14
CA LYS A 218 26.58 11.47 -5.71
C LYS A 218 27.78 11.70 -4.80
N MET A 219 27.64 11.43 -3.51
CA MET A 219 28.77 11.33 -2.60
C MET A 219 29.20 9.86 -2.59
N ALA A 220 30.15 9.52 -3.44
CA ALA A 220 31.08 8.46 -3.08
C ALA A 220 31.53 8.71 -1.63
N ASN A 221 31.67 7.63 -0.85
CA ASN A 221 32.06 7.57 0.57
C ASN A 221 30.82 7.52 1.48
N SER A 222 30.29 6.34 1.85
CA SER A 222 30.71 5.73 3.14
C SER A 222 30.46 4.22 3.29
N SER A 223 29.91 3.50 2.31
CA SER A 223 29.64 2.05 2.46
C SER A 223 29.94 1.20 1.22
N GLY A 224 30.15 1.80 0.04
CA GLY A 224 30.50 1.07 -1.19
C GLY A 224 29.39 0.14 -1.73
N ILE A 225 28.20 0.18 -1.12
CA ILE A 225 27.03 -0.59 -1.57
C ILE A 225 26.21 0.33 -2.48
N ASP A 226 26.24 0.05 -3.77
CA ASP A 226 25.38 0.70 -4.75
C ASP A 226 23.99 0.06 -4.75
N TYR A 227 22.96 0.89 -4.91
CA TYR A 227 21.58 0.45 -5.04
C TYR A 227 21.08 0.89 -6.41
N PRO A 228 21.39 0.12 -7.47
CA PRO A 228 21.03 0.50 -8.82
C PRO A 228 19.52 0.60 -8.99
N GLN A 229 19.09 1.19 -10.11
CA GLN A 229 17.69 1.18 -10.49
C GLN A 229 17.14 -0.25 -10.42
N ASP A 230 15.93 -0.39 -9.87
CA ASP A 230 15.25 -1.67 -9.79
C ASP A 230 13.73 -1.46 -9.79
N LEU A 231 12.98 -2.56 -9.86
CA LEU A 231 11.53 -2.58 -9.91
C LEU A 231 10.92 -3.37 -8.76
N ILE A 232 9.85 -2.81 -8.21
CA ILE A 232 8.93 -3.50 -7.32
C ILE A 232 7.57 -3.57 -8.03
N VAL A 233 6.99 -4.77 -8.06
CA VAL A 233 5.59 -4.99 -8.48
C VAL A 233 4.86 -5.62 -7.31
N PHE A 234 3.82 -4.97 -6.80
CA PHE A 234 3.10 -5.45 -5.62
C PHE A 234 1.59 -5.19 -5.69
N PRO A 235 0.73 -6.16 -5.31
CA PRO A 235 1.05 -7.48 -4.78
C PRO A 235 1.67 -8.41 -5.83
N VAL A 236 2.51 -9.34 -5.36
CA VAL A 236 2.96 -10.45 -6.19
C VAL A 236 1.82 -11.45 -6.27
N THR A 237 1.17 -11.51 -7.42
CA THR A 237 0.18 -12.54 -7.74
C THR A 237 0.89 -13.68 -8.44
N SER A 238 1.00 -14.83 -7.78
CA SER A 238 1.45 -16.04 -8.47
C SER A 238 0.39 -16.44 -9.49
N ALA A 239 0.60 -16.15 -10.77
CA ALA A 239 0.03 -17.01 -11.80
C ALA A 239 0.60 -18.41 -11.57
N GLY A 240 -0.23 -19.45 -11.67
CA GLY A 240 0.17 -20.86 -11.53
C GLY A 240 1.12 -21.33 -12.64
N TRP A 241 2.31 -20.73 -12.72
CA TRP A 241 3.43 -21.19 -13.51
C TRP A 241 4.18 -22.20 -12.64
N GLY A 242 3.90 -23.49 -12.89
CA GLY A 242 4.57 -24.58 -12.21
C GLY A 242 6.09 -24.39 -12.31
N HIS A 243 6.72 -24.16 -11.16
CA HIS A 243 8.17 -24.30 -11.03
C HIS A 243 8.53 -25.73 -11.44
N ARG A 244 9.06 -25.90 -12.66
CA ARG A 244 10.00 -27.00 -12.92
C ARG A 244 11.20 -26.72 -12.03
N SER A 245 11.14 -27.23 -10.82
CA SER A 245 12.31 -27.37 -9.96
C SER A 245 13.29 -28.24 -10.75
N SER A 246 14.32 -27.62 -11.31
CA SER A 246 15.52 -28.34 -11.69
C SER A 246 16.16 -28.81 -10.40
N ALA A 247 15.68 -29.94 -9.88
CA ALA A 247 16.42 -30.76 -8.94
C ALA A 247 17.71 -31.16 -9.65
N GLY A 248 18.76 -30.38 -9.40
CA GLY A 248 20.11 -30.74 -9.76
C GLY A 248 20.37 -32.11 -9.16
N ARG A 249 20.54 -33.12 -10.03
CA ARG A 249 21.12 -34.39 -9.62
C ARG A 249 22.58 -34.09 -9.26
N MET A 250 22.82 -33.73 -8.01
CA MET A 250 24.11 -33.95 -7.37
C MET A 250 24.32 -35.47 -7.34
N LEU A 251 24.99 -35.98 -8.37
CA LEU A 251 25.62 -37.30 -8.29
C LEU A 251 26.84 -37.14 -7.38
N THR A 252 26.59 -37.30 -6.09
CA THR A 252 27.58 -37.62 -5.07
C THR A 252 28.37 -38.84 -5.53
N GLY A 253 29.69 -38.68 -5.65
CA GLY A 253 30.61 -39.76 -5.93
C GLY A 253 30.58 -40.82 -4.82
N LEU A 254 30.85 -42.06 -5.21
CA LEU A 254 31.39 -43.09 -4.33
C LEU A 254 32.07 -44.18 -5.15
N LEU A 255 33.26 -44.53 -4.69
CA LEU A 255 33.95 -45.83 -4.76
C LEU A 255 34.69 -46.18 -6.05
N MET A 256 35.97 -45.82 -6.01
CA MET A 256 37.07 -46.50 -6.68
C MET A 256 37.45 -47.76 -5.88
N PRO A 257 37.32 -48.99 -6.40
CA PRO A 257 38.00 -50.14 -5.83
C PRO A 257 39.34 -50.35 -6.56
N MET A 258 40.43 -50.20 -5.80
CA MET A 258 41.66 -50.94 -6.08
C MET A 258 41.36 -52.43 -6.06
N LEU A 259 41.64 -53.13 -7.16
CA LEU A 259 41.93 -54.56 -7.13
C LEU A 259 43.19 -54.80 -7.97
N ALA A 260 44.23 -55.17 -7.23
CA ALA A 260 45.50 -55.63 -7.74
C ALA A 260 45.43 -57.14 -8.03
N LEU A 261 46.23 -57.58 -9.02
CA LEU A 261 46.73 -58.94 -9.30
C LEU A 261 45.64 -59.92 -9.82
N ILE A 262 45.85 -60.78 -10.81
CA ILE A 262 46.85 -61.88 -10.93
C ILE A 262 46.99 -62.29 -12.42
N ALA A 263 48.12 -62.92 -12.72
CA ALA A 263 48.70 -63.32 -14.01
C ALA A 263 48.07 -64.54 -14.74
N CYS A 264 48.70 -64.85 -15.90
CA CYS A 264 48.70 -66.09 -16.72
C CYS A 264 47.45 -66.26 -17.61
N TRP A 265 47.54 -66.52 -18.92
CA TRP A 265 48.51 -67.22 -19.77
C TRP A 265 48.81 -66.44 -21.06
#